data_AF-A0A2L2XZ18-F1
#
_entry.id   AF-A0A2L2XZ18-F1
#
_cell.length_a   1.000
_cell.length_b   1.000
_cell.length_c   1.000
_cell.angle_alpha   90.00
_cell.angle_beta   90.00
_cell.angle_gamma   90.00
#
_symmetry.space_group_name_H-M   'P 1'
#
loop_
_entity.id
_entity.type
_entity.pdbx_description
1 polymer ?
#
loop_
_entity_poly.entity_id
_entity_poly.type
_entity_poly.pdbx_seq_one_letter_code
_entity_poly.pdbx_strand_id
1 'polypeptide(L)'
;DVLSTYLILPLLNAKTLLDIAFTNCSASTDQEDLVEEVHDYLGPKIQVQYSLFIGGSKDVIHTIILKVPKYFTAFDVMKFAALKDKKYKFKYETVSGELDIYEMADIQNNPEDGKFWLFYKKKTAAGNAFEQEEEGPEKITLSEGDHIAMWYKRYSMN
;
A
#
# COMPACT_ATOMS: atom_id res chain seq x y z
N ASP A 1 -0.32 -14.64 20.89
CA ASP A 1 -1.00 -13.89 21.96
C ASP A 1 -0.26 -12.57 22.16
N VAL A 2 -0.94 -11.44 21.97
CA VAL A 2 -0.33 -10.09 22.02
C VAL A 2 0.15 -9.77 23.43
N LEU A 3 -0.58 -10.23 24.45
CA LEU A 3 -0.25 -9.99 25.85
C LEU A 3 1.06 -10.67 26.24
N SER A 4 1.23 -11.94 25.85
CA SER A 4 2.49 -12.67 26.06
C SER A 4 3.69 -11.98 25.42
N THR A 5 3.55 -11.49 24.18
CA THR A 5 4.62 -10.76 23.49
C THR A 5 4.96 -9.46 24.21
N TYR A 6 3.94 -8.70 24.64
CA TYR A 6 4.13 -7.44 25.36
C TYR A 6 4.89 -7.62 26.69
N LEU A 7 4.63 -8.73 27.40
CA LEU A 7 5.28 -9.02 28.69
C LEU A 7 6.72 -9.51 28.54
N ILE A 8 7.06 -10.18 27.43
CA ILE A 8 8.40 -10.73 27.19
C ILE A 8 9.34 -9.69 26.57
N LEU A 9 8.82 -8.75 25.79
CA LEU A 9 9.62 -7.78 25.04
C LEU A 9 10.62 -6.96 25.90
N PRO A 10 10.25 -6.45 27.10
CA PRO A 10 11.21 -5.76 27.97
C PRO A 10 12.37 -6.67 28.38
N LEU A 11 12.09 -7.93 28.74
CA LEU A 11 13.10 -8.91 29.16
C LEU A 11 14.09 -9.21 28.03
N LEU A 12 13.61 -9.33 26.78
CA LEU A 12 14.48 -9.54 25.61
C LEU A 12 15.39 -8.35 25.34
N ASN A 13 14.96 -7.14 25.67
CA ASN A 13 15.77 -5.93 25.55
C ASN A 13 16.59 -5.63 26.82
N ALA A 14 16.75 -6.62 27.71
CA ALA A 14 17.41 -6.49 29.01
C ALA A 14 16.87 -5.33 29.88
N LYS A 15 15.58 -5.00 29.71
CA LYS A 15 14.85 -3.99 30.48
C LYS A 15 13.86 -4.63 31.43
N THR A 16 13.55 -3.88 32.47
CA THR A 16 12.59 -4.21 33.51
C THR A 16 11.53 -3.12 33.61
N LEU A 17 10.47 -3.38 34.38
CA LEU A 17 9.46 -2.38 34.70
C LEU A 17 10.04 -1.14 35.41
N LEU A 18 11.20 -1.28 36.09
CA LEU A 18 11.88 -0.16 36.75
C LEU A 18 12.49 0.82 35.73
N ASP A 19 12.83 0.35 34.54
CA ASP A 19 13.45 1.17 33.48
C ASP A 19 12.45 2.14 32.82
N ILE A 20 11.16 2.02 33.13
CA ILE A 20 10.13 2.99 32.71
C ILE A 20 10.45 4.38 33.26
N ALA A 21 10.91 4.47 34.52
CA ALA A 21 11.24 5.74 35.17
C ALA A 21 12.44 6.46 34.52
N PHE A 22 13.27 5.72 33.78
CA PHE A 22 14.48 6.22 33.11
C PHE A 22 14.31 6.29 31.59
N THR A 23 13.09 6.08 31.09
CA THR A 23 12.81 6.15 29.65
C THR A 23 12.87 7.59 29.18
N ASN A 24 13.69 7.83 28.16
CA ASN A 24 13.79 9.13 27.50
C ASN A 24 12.62 9.30 26.51
N CYS A 25 11.58 10.02 26.93
CA CYS A 25 10.41 10.32 26.10
C CYS A 25 10.67 11.37 25.00
N SER A 26 11.87 11.98 24.98
CA SER A 26 12.27 12.98 23.98
C SER A 26 12.91 12.37 22.75
N ALA A 27 13.18 11.06 22.75
CA ALA A 27 13.53 10.33 21.56
C ALA A 27 12.26 10.17 20.70
N SER A 28 11.96 11.19 19.88
CA SER A 28 11.08 11.02 18.73
C SER A 28 11.78 10.04 17.78
N THR A 29 11.60 8.75 18.02
CA THR A 29 11.84 7.76 16.97
C THR A 29 10.79 8.09 15.92
N ASP A 30 11.22 8.53 14.74
CA ASP A 30 10.33 8.77 13.63
C ASP A 30 9.49 7.50 13.45
N GLN A 31 8.16 7.62 13.62
CA GLN A 31 7.25 6.48 13.52
C GLN A 31 7.36 5.75 12.17
N GLU A 32 7.94 6.42 11.17
CA GLU A 32 8.24 5.87 9.85
C GLU A 32 9.21 4.68 9.93
N ASP A 33 10.20 4.70 10.82
CA ASP A 33 11.26 3.68 10.91
C ASP A 33 10.76 2.37 11.56
N LEU A 34 9.84 2.50 12.53
CA LEU A 34 9.23 1.35 13.19
C LEU A 34 8.29 0.57 12.27
N VAL A 35 7.69 1.24 11.28
CA VAL A 35 6.84 0.57 10.28
C VAL A 35 7.70 -0.30 9.38
N GLU A 36 8.88 0.15 8.96
CA GLU A 36 9.80 -0.65 8.14
C GLU A 36 10.28 -1.93 8.87
N GLU A 37 10.61 -1.83 10.16
CA GLU A 37 11.11 -2.97 10.96
C GLU A 37 10.02 -4.03 11.23
N VAL A 38 8.77 -3.60 11.39
CA VAL A 38 7.59 -4.48 11.54
C VAL A 38 7.32 -5.25 10.23
N HIS A 39 7.67 -4.72 9.05
CA HIS A 39 7.39 -5.41 7.77
C HIS A 39 8.32 -6.59 7.49
N ASP A 40 9.37 -6.75 8.29
CA ASP A 40 10.20 -7.96 8.32
C ASP A 40 9.65 -9.05 9.24
N TYR A 41 8.34 -9.02 9.52
CA TYR A 41 7.62 -10.15 10.11
C TYR A 41 7.95 -11.48 9.40
N LEU A 42 8.36 -12.45 10.21
CA LEU A 42 8.67 -13.87 9.89
C LEU A 42 7.42 -14.68 9.46
N GLY A 43 6.53 -14.08 8.67
CA GLY A 43 5.33 -14.73 8.13
C GLY A 43 5.50 -15.16 6.67
N PRO A 44 4.56 -15.97 6.13
CA PRO A 44 4.53 -16.27 4.71
C PRO A 44 4.41 -14.96 3.90
N LYS A 45 5.37 -14.71 3.00
CA LYS A 45 5.36 -13.56 2.08
C LYS A 45 4.87 -14.04 0.70
N ILE A 46 4.08 -13.21 0.05
CA ILE A 46 3.62 -13.39 -1.33
C ILE A 46 4.31 -12.39 -2.27
N GLN A 47 4.51 -12.77 -3.52
CA GLN A 47 4.99 -11.87 -4.56
C GLN A 47 3.81 -11.25 -5.31
N VAL A 48 3.79 -9.93 -5.39
CA VAL A 48 2.77 -9.15 -6.12
C VAL A 48 3.44 -8.16 -7.06
N GLN A 49 2.80 -7.89 -8.19
CA GLN A 49 3.25 -6.91 -9.15
C GLN A 49 2.34 -5.68 -9.07
N TYR A 50 2.95 -4.49 -8.98
CA TYR A 50 2.21 -3.23 -8.96
C TYR A 50 2.69 -2.33 -10.10
N SER A 51 1.75 -1.82 -10.90
CA SER A 51 2.05 -0.95 -12.04
C SER A 51 1.32 0.39 -11.98
N LEU A 52 1.97 1.44 -12.45
CA LEU A 52 1.37 2.75 -12.70
C LEU A 52 1.25 2.93 -14.20
N PHE A 53 0.05 3.29 -14.66
CA PHE A 53 -0.24 3.62 -16.04
C PHE A 53 -0.73 5.05 -16.15
N ILE A 54 -0.18 5.80 -17.10
CA ILE A 54 -0.62 7.16 -17.39
C ILE A 54 -1.04 7.23 -18.87
N GLY A 55 -2.22 7.80 -19.14
CA GLY A 55 -2.74 7.99 -20.49
C GLY A 55 -3.59 6.82 -21.00
N GLY A 56 -4.23 7.00 -22.16
CA GLY A 56 -5.09 5.98 -22.77
C GLY A 56 -4.32 4.80 -23.37
N SER A 57 -3.09 5.04 -23.84
CA SER A 57 -2.24 4.08 -24.54
C SER A 57 -1.02 3.65 -23.73
N LYS A 58 -1.17 3.42 -22.41
CA LYS A 58 -0.09 2.93 -21.52
C LYS A 58 1.25 3.67 -21.73
N ASP A 59 1.20 4.99 -21.90
CA ASP A 59 2.34 5.75 -22.43
C ASP A 59 3.52 5.81 -21.45
N VAL A 60 3.24 5.65 -20.14
CA VAL A 60 4.26 5.46 -19.11
C VAL A 60 3.85 4.31 -18.21
N ILE A 61 4.67 3.26 -18.18
CA ILE A 61 4.51 2.09 -17.32
C ILE A 61 5.65 2.09 -16.30
N HIS A 62 5.33 2.34 -15.03
CA HIS A 62 6.25 2.02 -13.94
C HIS A 62 5.77 0.77 -13.25
N THR A 63 6.60 -0.26 -13.22
CA THR A 63 6.26 -1.54 -12.58
C THR A 63 7.29 -1.86 -11.50
N ILE A 64 6.79 -2.24 -10.33
CA ILE A 64 7.58 -2.75 -9.22
C ILE A 64 7.04 -4.12 -8.81
N ILE A 65 7.96 -5.01 -8.45
CA ILE A 65 7.63 -6.33 -7.91
C ILE A 65 7.93 -6.29 -6.41
N LEU A 66 6.91 -6.57 -5.60
CA LEU A 66 6.97 -6.47 -4.16
C LEU A 66 6.77 -7.85 -3.53
N LYS A 67 7.59 -8.14 -2.52
CA LYS A 67 7.33 -9.25 -1.60
C LYS A 67 6.67 -8.68 -0.36
N VAL A 68 5.43 -9.06 -0.10
CA VAL A 68 4.59 -8.52 0.97
C VAL A 68 4.04 -9.65 1.83
N PRO A 69 3.72 -9.44 3.11
CA PRO A 69 3.08 -10.45 3.94
C PRO A 69 1.75 -10.94 3.34
N LYS A 70 1.45 -12.22 3.55
CA LYS A 70 0.15 -12.79 3.20
C LYS A 70 -0.97 -12.04 3.94
N TYR A 71 -2.10 -11.81 3.26
CA TYR A 71 -3.28 -11.05 3.73
C TYR A 71 -3.19 -9.52 3.65
N PHE A 72 -2.13 -8.96 3.07
CA PHE A 72 -2.11 -7.54 2.75
C PHE A 72 -3.22 -7.19 1.76
N THR A 73 -3.87 -6.06 2.01
CA THR A 73 -4.81 -5.47 1.06
C THR A 73 -4.05 -4.80 -0.09
N ALA A 74 -4.72 -4.53 -1.20
CA ALA A 74 -4.12 -3.78 -2.29
C ALA A 74 -3.65 -2.39 -1.80
N PHE A 75 -4.40 -1.75 -0.92
CA PHE A 75 -4.03 -0.48 -0.31
C PHE A 75 -2.75 -0.56 0.54
N ASP A 76 -2.57 -1.64 1.33
CA ASP A 76 -1.33 -1.85 2.09
C ASP A 76 -0.12 -2.02 1.17
N VAL A 77 -0.30 -2.75 0.07
CA VAL A 77 0.75 -2.89 -0.96
C VAL A 77 1.09 -1.57 -1.61
N MET A 78 0.10 -0.70 -1.87
CA MET A 78 0.33 0.64 -2.41
C MET A 78 1.14 1.50 -1.44
N LYS A 79 0.80 1.50 -0.14
CA LYS A 79 1.58 2.17 0.90
C LYS A 79 3.01 1.66 0.96
N PHE A 80 3.17 0.34 0.93
CA PHE A 80 4.50 -0.29 0.94
C PHE A 80 5.33 0.06 -0.31
N ALA A 81 4.70 0.18 -1.47
CA ALA A 81 5.35 0.65 -2.69
C ALA A 81 5.83 2.10 -2.56
N ALA A 82 5.02 2.97 -1.95
CA ALA A 82 5.34 4.39 -1.74
C ALA A 82 6.54 4.62 -0.81
N LEU A 83 6.77 3.71 0.15
CA LEU A 83 7.97 3.70 0.99
C LEU A 83 9.22 3.35 0.18
N LYS A 84 9.12 2.37 -0.73
CA LYS A 84 10.25 1.88 -1.52
C LYS A 84 10.65 2.78 -2.69
N ASP A 85 9.68 3.37 -3.36
CA ASP A 85 9.93 4.24 -4.51
C ASP A 85 8.97 5.44 -4.49
N LYS A 86 9.57 6.64 -4.53
CA LYS A 86 8.87 7.92 -4.50
C LYS A 86 7.86 8.07 -5.62
N LYS A 87 8.03 7.38 -6.75
CA LYS A 87 7.07 7.39 -7.87
C LYS A 87 5.72 6.81 -7.49
N TYR A 88 5.67 5.95 -6.48
CA TYR A 88 4.45 5.36 -5.98
C TYR A 88 3.85 6.16 -4.82
N LYS A 89 4.41 7.32 -4.45
CA LYS A 89 3.77 8.22 -3.48
C LYS A 89 2.43 8.70 -4.00
N PHE A 90 1.46 8.70 -3.11
CA PHE A 90 0.10 9.09 -3.41
C PHE A 90 -0.54 9.79 -2.21
N LYS A 91 -1.55 10.59 -2.49
CA LYS A 91 -2.42 11.21 -1.50
C LYS A 91 -3.83 10.71 -1.69
N TYR A 92 -4.51 10.54 -0.58
CA TYR A 92 -5.86 9.98 -0.53
C TYR A 92 -6.66 10.64 0.57
N GLU A 93 -7.98 10.62 0.42
CA GLU A 93 -8.95 11.05 1.40
C GLU A 93 -10.01 9.97 1.58
N THR A 94 -10.65 9.94 2.76
CA THR A 94 -11.81 9.07 2.98
C THR A 94 -13.07 9.91 2.83
N VAL A 95 -13.80 9.68 1.75
CA VAL A 95 -15.05 10.38 1.44
C VAL A 95 -16.20 9.39 1.61
N SER A 96 -17.14 9.69 2.52
CA SER A 96 -18.31 8.82 2.77
C SER A 96 -17.99 7.37 3.15
N GLY A 97 -16.80 7.12 3.71
CA GLY A 97 -16.33 5.78 4.07
C GLY A 97 -15.63 5.01 2.94
N GLU A 98 -15.48 5.62 1.77
CA GLU A 98 -14.72 5.09 0.64
C GLU A 98 -13.39 5.83 0.50
N LEU A 99 -12.37 5.11 0.06
CA LEU A 99 -11.05 5.67 -0.17
C LEU A 99 -10.98 6.30 -1.57
N ASP A 100 -10.78 7.62 -1.62
CA ASP A 100 -10.51 8.33 -2.87
C ASP A 100 -9.03 8.69 -2.98
N ILE A 101 -8.40 8.30 -4.08
CA ILE A 101 -7.00 8.61 -4.37
C ILE A 101 -6.98 9.76 -5.37
N TYR A 102 -6.64 10.94 -4.88
CA TYR A 102 -6.71 12.18 -5.66
C TYR A 102 -5.39 12.61 -6.28
N GLU A 103 -4.27 12.07 -5.83
CA GLU A 103 -2.94 12.38 -6.37
C GLU A 103 -2.02 11.16 -6.30
N MET A 104 -1.27 10.89 -7.36
CA MET A 104 -0.24 9.85 -7.39
C MET A 104 0.85 10.21 -8.39
N ALA A 105 2.11 9.90 -8.07
CA ALA A 105 3.27 10.24 -8.88
C ALA A 105 3.32 11.74 -9.25
N ASP A 106 2.95 12.60 -8.29
CA ASP A 106 2.82 14.07 -8.45
C ASP A 106 1.79 14.52 -9.50
N ILE A 107 0.87 13.64 -9.91
CA ILE A 107 -0.23 13.94 -10.83
C ILE A 107 -1.54 13.93 -10.07
N GLN A 108 -2.24 15.07 -10.07
CA GLN A 108 -3.56 15.23 -9.47
C GLN A 108 -4.68 14.81 -10.43
N ASN A 109 -5.79 14.36 -9.85
CA ASN A 109 -7.04 14.20 -10.58
C ASN A 109 -7.44 15.54 -11.21
N ASN A 110 -7.85 15.49 -12.48
CA ASN A 110 -8.29 16.65 -13.22
C ASN A 110 -9.79 16.48 -13.56
N PRO A 111 -10.70 17.04 -12.74
CA PRO A 111 -12.13 16.91 -12.98
C PRO A 111 -12.60 17.65 -14.24
N GLU A 112 -11.89 18.71 -14.69
CA GLU A 112 -12.24 19.45 -15.91
C GLU A 112 -12.01 18.60 -17.17
N ASP A 113 -10.91 17.84 -17.18
CA ASP A 113 -10.59 16.87 -18.25
C ASP A 113 -11.26 15.51 -18.04
N GLY A 114 -11.93 15.32 -16.89
CA GLY A 114 -12.50 14.05 -16.45
C GLY A 114 -11.46 12.94 -16.26
N LYS A 115 -10.22 13.27 -15.91
CA LYS A 115 -9.13 12.30 -15.71
C LYS A 115 -8.93 12.01 -14.23
N PHE A 116 -8.96 10.73 -13.87
CA PHE A 116 -8.87 10.29 -12.49
C PHE A 116 -7.91 9.09 -12.38
N TRP A 117 -7.33 8.93 -11.20
CA TRP A 117 -6.62 7.72 -10.81
C TRP A 117 -7.62 6.63 -10.45
N LEU A 118 -7.57 5.53 -11.18
CA LEU A 118 -8.50 4.42 -11.04
C LEU A 118 -7.73 3.13 -10.73
N PHE A 119 -8.29 2.31 -9.84
CA PHE A 119 -7.69 1.04 -9.43
C PHE A 119 -8.11 -0.09 -10.37
N TYR A 120 -7.13 -0.91 -10.76
CA TYR A 120 -7.31 -2.06 -11.64
C TYR A 120 -6.62 -3.29 -11.05
N LYS A 121 -7.22 -4.45 -11.27
CA LYS A 121 -6.59 -5.75 -11.02
C LYS A 121 -6.56 -6.54 -12.32
N LYS A 122 -5.45 -7.23 -12.56
CA LYS A 122 -5.30 -8.11 -13.71
C LYS A 122 -5.99 -9.43 -13.43
N LYS A 123 -6.95 -9.82 -14.27
CA LYS A 123 -7.57 -11.15 -14.18
C LYS A 123 -6.85 -12.13 -15.10
N THR A 124 -6.30 -13.19 -14.49
CA THR A 124 -5.64 -14.28 -15.22
C THR A 124 -6.62 -15.03 -16.13
N ALA A 125 -7.89 -15.12 -15.74
CA ALA A 125 -8.93 -15.80 -16.52
C ALA A 125 -9.35 -15.05 -17.81
N ALA A 126 -9.22 -13.71 -17.83
CA ALA A 126 -9.66 -12.85 -18.94
C ALA A 126 -8.51 -12.49 -19.89
N GLY A 127 -7.63 -13.46 -20.18
CA GLY A 127 -6.53 -13.25 -21.13
C GLY A 127 -5.52 -12.18 -20.72
N ASN A 128 -5.25 -12.02 -19.42
CA ASN A 128 -4.31 -11.05 -18.86
C ASN A 128 -4.73 -9.57 -19.00
N ALA A 129 -6.03 -9.29 -19.16
CA ALA A 129 -6.56 -7.93 -19.16
C ALA A 129 -6.64 -7.33 -17.74
N PHE A 130 -6.52 -6.01 -17.66
CA PHE A 130 -6.81 -5.24 -16.45
C PHE A 130 -8.29 -4.88 -16.43
N GLU A 131 -8.96 -5.27 -15.36
CA GLU A 131 -10.35 -4.90 -15.09
C GLU A 131 -10.40 -3.94 -13.91
N GLN A 132 -11.32 -2.98 -13.99
CA GLN A 132 -11.58 -2.10 -12.88
C GLN A 132 -12.36 -2.89 -11.84
N GLU A 133 -11.91 -2.84 -10.60
CA GLU A 133 -12.63 -3.47 -9.50
C GLU A 133 -13.74 -2.54 -9.00
N GLU A 134 -14.87 -3.11 -8.60
CA GLU A 134 -16.00 -2.36 -8.05
C GLU A 134 -15.72 -1.93 -6.60
N GLU A 135 -14.92 -2.70 -5.88
CA GLU A 135 -14.51 -2.41 -4.51
C GLU A 135 -13.21 -1.60 -4.50
N GLY A 136 -13.08 -0.73 -3.49
CA GLY A 136 -11.86 0.02 -3.23
C GLY A 136 -10.67 -0.89 -2.87
N PRO A 137 -9.43 -0.43 -3.08
CA PRO A 137 -8.22 -1.21 -2.82
C PRO A 137 -8.06 -1.61 -1.34
N GLU A 138 -8.77 -0.98 -0.41
CA GLU A 138 -8.77 -1.29 1.01
C GLU A 138 -9.54 -2.57 1.37
N LYS A 139 -10.45 -3.05 0.49
CA LYS A 139 -11.23 -4.27 0.71
C LYS A 139 -10.64 -5.48 -0.02
N ILE A 140 -9.77 -5.24 -0.99
CA ILE A 140 -9.24 -6.26 -1.88
C ILE A 140 -7.99 -6.89 -1.28
N THR A 141 -8.06 -8.17 -0.95
CA THR A 141 -6.90 -8.96 -0.54
C THR A 141 -6.17 -9.55 -1.74
N LEU A 142 -4.84 -9.55 -1.68
CA LEU A 142 -3.99 -10.03 -2.78
C LEU A 142 -3.47 -11.45 -2.54
N SER A 143 -3.25 -12.16 -3.63
CA SER A 143 -2.71 -13.52 -3.69
C SER A 143 -1.38 -13.57 -4.45
N GLU A 144 -0.69 -14.70 -4.35
CA GLU A 144 0.58 -14.93 -5.05
C GLU A 144 0.44 -14.70 -6.56
N GLY A 145 1.30 -13.87 -7.13
CA GLY A 145 1.32 -13.55 -8.55
C GLY A 145 0.28 -12.54 -9.01
N ASP A 146 -0.52 -11.97 -8.09
CA ASP A 146 -1.48 -10.92 -8.44
C ASP A 146 -0.76 -9.70 -9.02
N HIS A 147 -1.39 -9.09 -10.03
CA HIS A 147 -0.91 -7.89 -10.68
C HIS A 147 -1.96 -6.80 -10.58
N ILE A 148 -1.68 -5.77 -9.78
CA ILE A 148 -2.52 -4.59 -9.62
C ILE A 148 -1.95 -3.40 -10.38
N ALA A 149 -2.80 -2.45 -10.73
CA ALA A 149 -2.38 -1.22 -11.34
C ALA A 149 -3.24 -0.03 -10.92
N MET A 150 -2.59 1.14 -10.81
CA MET A 150 -3.27 2.42 -10.77
C MET A 150 -3.14 3.07 -12.15
N TRP A 151 -4.27 3.49 -12.70
CA TRP A 151 -4.33 4.00 -14.06
C TRP A 151 -4.93 5.40 -14.08
N TYR A 152 -4.13 6.38 -14.47
CA TYR A 152 -4.59 7.74 -14.76
C TYR A 152 -5.15 7.83 -16.17
N LYS A 153 -6.48 7.87 -16.27
CA LYS A 153 -7.19 7.99 -17.55
C LYS A 153 -8.51 8.73 -17.40
N ARG A 154 -9.10 9.08 -18.54
CA ARG A 154 -10.44 9.67 -18.56
C ARG A 154 -11.46 8.66 -18.03
N TYR A 155 -12.26 9.08 -17.05
CA TYR A 155 -13.39 8.29 -16.58
C TYR A 155 -14.43 8.24 -17.70
N SER A 156 -14.65 7.04 -18.23
CA SER A 156 -15.69 6.78 -19.22
C SER A 156 -16.82 6.09 -18.49
N MET A 157 -17.94 6.79 -18.27
CA MET A 157 -19.20 6.12 -17.99
C MET A 157 -19.60 5.38 -19.26
N ASN A 158 -19.61 4.05 -19.20
CA ASN A 158 -20.32 3.22 -20.17
C ASN A 158 -21.79 3.12 -19.75
#